data_AF-I4B1A4-F1
#
_entry.id   AF-I4B1A4-F1
#
_cell.length_a   1.000
_cell.length_b   1.000
_cell.length_c   1.000
_cell.angle_alpha   90.00
_cell.angle_beta   90.00
_cell.angle_gamma   90.00
#
_symmetry.space_group_name_H-M   'P 1'
#
loop_
_entity.id
_entity.type
_entity.pdbx_description
1 polymer ?
#
loop_
_entity_poly.entity_id
_entity_poly.type
_entity_poly.pdbx_seq_one_letter_code
_entity_poly.pdbx_strand_id
1 'polypeptide(L)'
;MSGLVSRRMMKNLLTKRSGGTRVITENVAVLKAIETVPKIASVESDNYYKEPVTIEYYIPKESRFAYQVKYLYVPLYDPEPRNDNARMVLEHFKNLNEPIDLMKVMDEYPQFLVRMLDYLSPQMGIIENLSRSIQDGLAGETDGFRKALYTCEVLRKFEPSIVSLEIVGDYTTYNINWLVRKLNSLKLEFSLEDPTVEFLMIRYRQQAERAGEVIPERFEILSQIFLEQAFPMSDDDYADLMNPD
;
A
#
# COMPACT_ATOMS: atom_id res chain seq x y z
N MET A 1 -17.96 21.92 4.84
CA MET A 1 -17.08 22.65 5.77
C MET A 1 -16.58 21.71 6.88
N SER A 2 -15.61 20.85 6.57
CA SER A 2 -14.94 19.96 7.53
C SER A 2 -13.40 19.91 7.33
N GLY A 3 -12.84 20.81 6.51
CA GLY A 3 -11.40 20.90 6.22
C GLY A 3 -10.58 21.66 7.27
N LEU A 4 -10.89 21.50 8.55
CA LEU A 4 -10.33 22.31 9.64
C LEU A 4 -9.96 21.47 10.88
N VAL A 5 -9.49 20.23 10.69
CA VAL A 5 -8.47 19.72 11.62
C VAL A 5 -7.22 20.54 11.31
N SER A 6 -7.05 21.55 12.15
CA SER A 6 -6.29 22.77 11.99
C SER A 6 -4.99 22.60 11.20
N ARG A 7 -4.88 23.23 10.02
CA ARG A 7 -3.59 23.54 9.36
C ARG A 7 -2.56 24.14 10.34
N ARG A 8 -3.03 24.73 11.45
CA ARG A 8 -2.24 25.27 12.56
C ARG A 8 -1.66 24.19 13.49
N MET A 9 -2.32 23.04 13.69
CA MET A 9 -1.74 21.90 14.42
C MET A 9 -0.72 21.15 13.57
N MET A 10 -1.01 20.92 12.28
CA MET A 10 -0.02 20.36 11.36
C MET A 10 1.21 21.27 11.22
N LYS A 11 1.02 22.60 11.12
CA LYS A 11 2.14 23.57 11.16
C LYS A 11 3.00 23.52 12.43
N ASN A 12 2.45 23.06 13.55
CA ASN A 12 3.17 22.96 14.83
C ASN A 12 3.74 21.54 15.08
N LEU A 13 3.27 20.52 14.35
CA LEU A 13 3.93 19.22 14.26
C LEU A 13 5.15 19.28 13.33
N LEU A 14 5.07 20.13 12.29
CA LEU A 14 6.10 20.45 11.30
C LEU A 14 7.18 21.38 11.90
N THR A 15 8.27 20.82 12.43
CA THR A 15 9.46 21.63 12.73
C THR A 15 10.68 21.18 11.91
N LYS A 16 11.18 22.14 11.13
CA LYS A 16 12.47 22.25 10.41
C LYS A 16 13.20 20.95 10.02
N ARG A 17 13.32 20.75 8.71
CA ARG A 17 14.32 19.88 8.06
C ARG A 17 15.73 20.24 8.54
N SER A 18 16.49 19.23 8.94
CA SER A 18 17.95 19.25 8.88
C SER A 18 18.37 17.94 8.23
N GLY A 19 18.75 17.95 6.95
CA GLY A 19 19.38 16.81 6.27
C GLY A 19 18.46 15.63 5.93
N GLY A 20 17.48 15.84 5.05
CA GLY A 20 16.93 14.81 4.14
C GLY A 20 16.17 13.60 4.69
N THR A 21 16.13 13.35 6.00
CA THR A 21 15.46 12.16 6.57
C THR A 21 14.77 12.42 7.91
N ARG A 22 14.67 13.70 8.34
CA ARG A 22 14.37 14.08 9.73
C ARG A 22 13.01 14.75 9.87
N VAL A 23 12.12 14.12 10.64
CA VAL A 23 10.91 14.75 11.17
C VAL A 23 11.18 15.16 12.62
N ILE A 24 11.53 16.43 12.83
CA ILE A 24 11.71 16.99 14.18
C ILE A 24 10.37 17.59 14.58
N THR A 25 9.70 17.05 15.60
CA THR A 25 8.50 17.69 16.18
C THR A 25 8.81 18.30 17.53
N GLU A 26 8.30 19.50 17.78
CA GLU A 26 8.37 20.15 19.10
C GLU A 26 7.45 19.46 20.13
N ASN A 27 6.47 18.67 19.69
CA ASN A 27 5.50 18.03 20.58
C ASN A 27 5.78 16.53 20.79
N VAL A 28 6.96 16.25 21.36
CA VAL A 28 7.41 14.88 21.73
C VAL A 28 6.37 14.12 22.57
N ALA A 29 5.54 14.83 23.33
CA ALA A 29 4.46 14.24 24.11
C ALA A 29 3.40 13.53 23.25
N VAL A 30 3.04 14.08 22.09
CA VAL A 30 2.07 13.48 21.16
C VAL A 30 2.64 12.19 20.56
N LEU A 31 3.88 12.21 20.09
CA LEU A 31 4.53 11.02 19.53
C LEU A 31 4.69 9.88 20.55
N LYS A 32 5.04 10.23 21.79
CA LYS A 32 5.15 9.27 22.90
C LYS A 32 3.78 8.68 23.28
N ALA A 33 2.71 9.46 23.15
CA ALA A 33 1.36 9.02 23.48
C ALA A 33 0.73 8.08 22.43
N ILE A 34 1.25 8.06 21.19
CA ILE A 34 0.79 7.12 20.16
C ILE A 34 1.14 5.69 20.61
N GLU A 35 0.15 4.81 20.71
CA GLU A 35 0.38 3.40 21.00
C GLU A 35 1.22 2.73 19.88
N THR A 36 2.18 1.89 20.29
CA THR A 36 3.07 1.17 19.37
C THR A 36 2.30 0.25 18.43
N VAL A 37 1.32 -0.47 18.99
CA VAL A 37 0.40 -1.36 18.28
C VAL A 37 -1.01 -0.93 18.68
N PRO A 38 -1.89 -0.54 17.73
CA PRO A 38 -3.28 -0.24 18.05
C PRO A 38 -3.99 -1.51 18.53
N LYS A 39 -4.95 -1.37 19.45
CA LYS A 39 -5.81 -2.47 19.87
C LYS A 39 -6.80 -2.82 18.75
N ILE A 40 -6.38 -3.68 17.84
CA ILE A 40 -7.21 -4.25 16.76
C ILE A 40 -7.45 -5.73 17.10
N ALA A 41 -8.67 -6.24 16.88
CA ALA A 41 -8.94 -7.66 17.10
C ALA A 41 -8.06 -8.51 16.16
N SER A 42 -7.57 -9.67 16.61
CA SER A 42 -6.61 -10.47 15.83
C SER A 42 -7.12 -10.87 14.44
N VAL A 43 -8.43 -11.06 14.28
CA VAL A 43 -9.08 -11.41 13.00
C VAL A 43 -9.20 -10.21 12.06
N GLU A 44 -9.30 -8.99 12.60
CA GLU A 44 -9.29 -7.76 11.80
C GLU A 44 -7.88 -7.42 11.33
N SER A 45 -6.85 -7.89 12.04
CA SER A 45 -5.46 -7.57 11.74
C SER A 45 -4.98 -8.05 10.37
N ASP A 46 -5.57 -9.10 9.80
CA ASP A 46 -5.17 -9.62 8.48
C ASP A 46 -5.56 -8.64 7.36
N ASN A 47 -6.60 -7.82 7.59
CA ASN A 47 -7.11 -6.82 6.64
C ASN A 47 -6.31 -5.51 6.60
N TYR A 48 -5.11 -5.49 7.19
CA TYR A 48 -4.21 -4.35 7.18
C TYR A 48 -2.83 -4.74 6.68
N TYR A 49 -2.25 -3.89 5.84
CA TYR A 49 -0.80 -3.84 5.72
C TYR A 49 -0.21 -3.07 6.91
N LYS A 50 0.91 -3.56 7.46
CA LYS A 50 1.54 -3.01 8.67
C LYS A 50 2.92 -2.47 8.32
N GLU A 51 3.00 -1.16 8.13
CA GLU A 51 4.24 -0.48 7.79
C GLU A 51 4.98 -0.01 9.05
N PRO A 52 6.24 -0.42 9.30
CA PRO A 52 7.04 0.08 10.40
C PRO A 52 7.55 1.51 10.13
N VAL A 53 7.00 2.50 10.85
CA VAL A 53 7.45 3.90 10.81
C VAL A 53 8.43 4.15 11.95
N THR A 54 9.69 4.48 11.60
CA THR A 54 10.72 4.81 12.58
C THR A 54 10.68 6.29 12.92
N ILE A 55 10.46 6.61 14.19
CA ILE A 55 10.36 7.99 14.67
C ILE A 55 11.61 8.30 15.50
N GLU A 56 12.34 9.33 15.08
CA GLU A 56 13.49 9.88 15.81
C GLU A 56 13.06 11.17 16.53
N TYR A 57 13.40 11.31 17.81
CA TYR A 57 13.22 12.56 18.53
C TYR A 57 14.38 12.86 19.47
N TYR A 58 14.67 14.14 19.63
CA TYR A 58 15.72 14.63 20.52
C TYR A 58 15.19 14.79 21.95
N ILE A 59 15.98 14.37 22.94
CA ILE A 59 15.68 14.53 24.38
C ILE A 59 16.66 15.56 24.96
N PRO A 60 16.24 16.84 25.11
CA PRO A 60 17.15 17.91 25.54
C PRO A 60 17.81 17.68 26.90
N LYS A 61 17.07 17.10 27.86
CA LYS A 61 17.59 16.81 29.21
C LYS A 61 18.72 15.79 29.22
N GLU A 62 18.76 14.92 28.23
CA GLU A 62 19.71 13.81 28.12
C GLU A 62 20.72 14.04 26.98
N SER A 63 20.62 15.18 26.28
CA SER A 63 21.43 15.54 25.12
C SER A 63 21.59 14.41 24.09
N ARG A 64 20.55 13.60 23.88
CA ARG A 64 20.60 12.42 23.00
C ARG A 64 19.36 12.29 22.13
N PHE A 65 19.50 11.52 21.05
CA PHE A 65 18.38 11.06 20.25
C PHE A 65 17.79 9.76 20.81
N ALA A 66 16.49 9.58 20.60
CA ALA A 66 15.78 8.36 20.87
C ALA A 66 15.02 7.92 19.63
N TYR A 67 14.99 6.62 19.40
CA TYR A 67 14.29 5.98 18.29
C TYR A 67 13.12 5.18 18.80
N GLN A 68 11.99 5.27 18.11
CA GLN A 68 10.83 4.45 18.40
C GLN A 68 10.18 4.00 17.10
N VAL A 69 9.97 2.70 16.95
CA VAL A 69 9.18 2.15 15.85
C VAL A 69 7.71 2.16 16.24
N LYS A 70 6.87 2.70 15.36
CA LYS A 70 5.41 2.66 15.42
C LYS A 70 4.90 2.01 14.15
N TYR A 71 3.79 1.29 14.22
CA TYR A 71 3.24 0.63 13.03
C TYR A 71 2.09 1.43 12.43
N LEU A 72 2.21 1.85 11.18
CA LEU A 72 1.13 2.38 10.38
C LEU A 72 0.28 1.21 9.86
N TYR A 73 -1.02 1.22 10.18
CA TYR A 73 -1.96 0.19 9.74
C TYR A 73 -2.74 0.76 8.55
N VAL A 74 -2.47 0.23 7.35
CA VAL A 74 -3.14 0.64 6.12
C VAL A 74 -4.23 -0.38 5.79
N PRO A 75 -5.53 -0.03 5.89
CA PRO A 75 -6.60 -0.97 5.61
C PRO A 75 -6.62 -1.36 4.13
N LEU A 76 -6.89 -2.64 3.85
CA LEU A 76 -6.88 -3.21 2.51
C LEU A 76 -8.29 -3.22 1.92
N TYR A 77 -8.50 -2.43 0.85
CA TYR A 77 -9.76 -2.36 0.13
C TYR A 77 -9.66 -2.96 -1.26
N ASP A 78 -10.38 -4.05 -1.47
CA ASP A 78 -10.44 -4.70 -2.78
C ASP A 78 -11.09 -3.78 -3.82
N PRO A 79 -10.67 -3.85 -5.08
CA PRO A 79 -11.25 -3.05 -6.14
C PRO A 79 -12.67 -3.53 -6.47
N GLU A 80 -13.50 -2.59 -6.88
CA GLU A 80 -14.81 -2.88 -7.46
C GLU A 80 -14.67 -3.18 -8.96
N PRO A 81 -15.39 -4.17 -9.49
CA PRO A 81 -15.35 -4.48 -10.91
C PRO A 81 -16.00 -3.35 -11.72
N ARG A 82 -15.33 -2.91 -12.79
CA ARG A 82 -15.79 -1.80 -13.65
C ARG A 82 -16.80 -2.20 -14.71
N ASN A 83 -16.86 -3.48 -15.05
CA ASN A 83 -17.73 -4.04 -16.09
C ASN A 83 -18.03 -5.52 -15.79
N ASP A 84 -18.90 -6.14 -16.59
CA ASP A 84 -19.35 -7.50 -16.36
C ASP A 84 -18.25 -8.55 -16.55
N ASN A 85 -17.29 -8.33 -17.45
CA ASN A 85 -16.13 -9.22 -17.61
C ASN A 85 -15.25 -9.21 -16.34
N ALA A 86 -14.93 -8.01 -15.86
CA ALA A 86 -14.14 -7.84 -14.64
C ALA A 86 -14.85 -8.42 -13.42
N ARG A 87 -16.18 -8.30 -13.35
CA ARG A 87 -16.98 -8.93 -12.29
C ARG A 87 -16.87 -10.44 -12.37
N MET A 88 -17.08 -11.02 -13.56
CA MET A 88 -17.00 -12.46 -13.78
C MET A 88 -15.64 -13.04 -13.35
N VAL A 89 -14.54 -12.42 -13.79
CA VAL A 89 -13.19 -12.86 -13.42
C VAL A 89 -12.95 -12.68 -11.91
N LEU A 90 -13.24 -11.50 -11.35
CA LEU A 90 -12.99 -11.21 -9.94
C LEU A 90 -13.79 -12.14 -9.01
N GLU A 91 -15.06 -12.39 -9.30
CA GLU A 91 -15.92 -13.28 -8.51
C GLU A 91 -15.43 -14.73 -8.56
N HIS A 92 -14.98 -15.20 -9.73
CA HIS A 92 -14.40 -16.53 -9.87
C HIS A 92 -13.20 -16.73 -8.92
N PHE A 93 -12.21 -15.84 -8.97
CA PHE A 93 -11.02 -15.96 -8.12
C PHE A 93 -11.31 -15.70 -6.64
N LYS A 94 -12.29 -14.83 -6.31
CA LYS A 94 -12.78 -14.68 -4.94
C LYS A 94 -13.41 -15.96 -4.41
N ASN A 95 -14.20 -16.66 -5.22
CA ASN A 95 -14.83 -17.93 -4.82
C ASN A 95 -13.82 -19.05 -4.64
N LEU A 96 -12.74 -19.05 -5.43
CA LEU A 96 -11.59 -19.95 -5.23
C LEU A 96 -10.72 -19.56 -4.03
N ASN A 97 -10.90 -18.36 -3.49
CA ASN A 97 -10.01 -17.74 -2.52
C ASN A 97 -8.55 -17.75 -3.03
N GLU A 98 -8.35 -17.31 -4.26
CA GLU A 98 -7.06 -17.22 -4.93
C GLU A 98 -6.83 -15.78 -5.47
N PRO A 99 -5.56 -15.37 -5.68
CA PRO A 99 -5.26 -14.19 -6.48
C PRO A 99 -5.63 -14.44 -7.95
N ILE A 100 -5.96 -13.38 -8.68
CA ILE A 100 -6.22 -13.45 -10.12
C ILE A 100 -4.92 -13.79 -10.85
N ASP A 101 -4.88 -14.97 -11.45
CA ASP A 101 -3.79 -15.46 -12.28
C ASP A 101 -4.17 -15.29 -13.76
N LEU A 102 -3.49 -14.38 -14.46
CA LEU A 102 -3.81 -14.07 -15.86
C LEU A 102 -3.58 -15.26 -16.81
N MET A 103 -2.70 -16.21 -16.46
CA MET A 103 -2.52 -17.44 -17.22
C MET A 103 -3.77 -18.33 -17.08
N LYS A 104 -4.26 -18.50 -15.85
CA LYS A 104 -5.53 -19.21 -15.60
C LYS A 104 -6.71 -18.51 -16.26
N VAL A 105 -6.76 -17.18 -16.25
CA VAL A 105 -7.82 -16.43 -16.96
C VAL A 105 -7.83 -16.76 -18.45
N MET A 106 -6.67 -16.81 -19.09
CA MET A 106 -6.58 -17.17 -20.51
C MET A 106 -7.05 -18.61 -20.79
N ASP A 107 -6.79 -19.54 -19.88
CA ASP A 107 -7.21 -20.94 -19.99
C ASP A 107 -8.72 -21.12 -19.73
N GLU A 108 -9.26 -20.46 -18.71
CA GLU A 108 -10.65 -20.61 -18.27
C GLU A 108 -11.64 -19.76 -19.06
N TYR A 109 -11.17 -18.65 -19.65
CA TYR A 109 -11.97 -17.74 -20.47
C TYR A 109 -11.38 -17.57 -21.88
N PRO A 110 -11.42 -18.60 -22.74
CA PRO A 110 -10.83 -18.57 -24.08
C PRO A 110 -11.31 -17.42 -24.97
N GLN A 111 -12.52 -16.88 -24.71
CA GLN A 111 -13.04 -15.70 -25.40
C GLN A 111 -12.16 -14.45 -25.23
N PHE A 112 -11.33 -14.39 -24.19
CA PHE A 112 -10.42 -13.29 -23.92
C PHE A 112 -9.00 -13.53 -24.44
N LEU A 113 -8.65 -14.78 -24.78
CA LEU A 113 -7.29 -15.21 -25.09
C LEU A 113 -6.59 -14.31 -26.11
N VAL A 114 -7.21 -14.09 -27.28
CA VAL A 114 -6.61 -13.28 -28.36
C VAL A 114 -6.33 -11.85 -27.88
N ARG A 115 -7.32 -11.20 -27.25
CA ARG A 115 -7.18 -9.82 -26.76
C ARG A 115 -6.14 -9.74 -25.65
N MET A 116 -6.10 -10.72 -24.75
CA MET A 116 -5.11 -10.76 -23.68
C MET A 116 -3.70 -10.92 -24.23
N LEU A 117 -3.47 -11.83 -25.17
CA LEU A 117 -2.15 -12.04 -25.78
C LEU A 117 -1.67 -10.79 -26.53
N ASP A 118 -2.55 -10.13 -27.30
CA ASP A 118 -2.20 -8.92 -28.06
C ASP A 118 -1.65 -7.80 -27.16
N TYR A 119 -2.20 -7.64 -25.96
CA TYR A 119 -1.82 -6.56 -25.04
C TYR A 119 -0.78 -6.97 -24.00
N LEU A 120 -0.76 -8.23 -23.57
CA LEU A 120 0.14 -8.72 -22.52
C LEU A 120 1.45 -9.27 -23.05
N SER A 121 1.59 -9.49 -24.37
CA SER A 121 2.81 -10.02 -24.99
C SER A 121 4.10 -9.38 -24.46
N PRO A 122 4.21 -8.04 -24.27
CA PRO A 122 5.44 -7.43 -23.76
C PRO A 122 5.75 -7.79 -22.30
N GLN A 123 4.74 -8.14 -21.49
CA GLN A 123 4.86 -8.48 -20.07
C GLN A 123 4.74 -10.00 -19.80
N MET A 124 4.61 -10.85 -20.83
CA MET A 124 4.34 -12.28 -20.64
C MET A 124 5.34 -12.99 -19.72
N GLY A 125 6.63 -12.68 -19.81
CA GLY A 125 7.63 -13.27 -18.92
C GLY A 125 7.39 -12.93 -17.43
N ILE A 126 6.92 -11.72 -17.14
CA ILE A 126 6.59 -11.30 -15.76
C ILE A 126 5.29 -11.99 -15.30
N ILE A 127 4.32 -12.12 -16.21
CA ILE A 127 3.02 -12.75 -15.95
C ILE A 127 3.16 -14.26 -15.68
N GLU A 128 3.98 -14.96 -16.46
CA GLU A 128 4.30 -16.38 -16.25
C GLU A 128 5.03 -16.60 -14.92
N ASN A 129 5.94 -15.69 -14.57
CA ASN A 129 6.64 -15.72 -13.28
C ASN A 129 5.68 -15.49 -12.10
N LEU A 130 4.71 -14.57 -12.25
CA LEU A 130 3.65 -14.37 -11.26
C LEU A 130 2.83 -15.64 -11.10
N SER A 131 2.33 -16.20 -12.20
CA SER A 131 1.52 -17.43 -12.20
C SER A 131 2.24 -18.58 -11.49
N ARG A 132 3.51 -18.81 -11.85
CA ARG A 132 4.35 -19.82 -11.18
C ARG A 132 4.48 -19.57 -9.68
N SER A 133 4.80 -18.35 -9.29
CA SER A 133 4.96 -17.98 -7.87
C SER A 133 3.66 -18.16 -7.07
N ILE A 134 2.51 -17.87 -7.69
CA ILE A 134 1.19 -18.16 -7.11
C ILE A 134 1.01 -19.67 -6.94
N GLN A 135 1.29 -20.48 -7.97
CA GLN A 135 1.15 -21.94 -7.89
C GLN A 135 2.06 -22.55 -6.83
N ASP A 136 3.33 -22.13 -6.75
CA ASP A 136 4.28 -22.57 -5.73
C ASP A 136 3.74 -22.27 -4.32
N GLY A 137 3.23 -21.04 -4.12
CA GLY A 137 2.61 -20.62 -2.87
C GLY A 137 1.38 -21.46 -2.49
N LEU A 138 0.49 -21.71 -3.45
CA LEU A 138 -0.71 -22.54 -3.26
C LEU A 138 -0.37 -24.02 -3.01
N ALA A 139 0.72 -24.53 -3.59
CA ALA A 139 1.24 -25.88 -3.38
C ALA A 139 1.92 -26.07 -2.01
N GLY A 140 2.12 -24.99 -1.24
CA GLY A 140 2.67 -25.01 0.11
C GLY A 140 4.08 -24.41 0.22
N GLU A 141 4.71 -24.01 -0.88
CA GLU A 141 5.98 -23.28 -0.86
C GLU A 141 5.72 -21.81 -0.53
N THR A 142 5.61 -21.49 0.76
CA THR A 142 5.14 -20.17 1.23
C THR A 142 5.95 -18.97 0.73
N ASP A 143 7.21 -19.18 0.32
CA ASP A 143 8.04 -18.13 -0.29
C ASP A 143 7.51 -17.68 -1.66
N GLY A 144 6.77 -18.55 -2.36
CA GLY A 144 6.04 -18.22 -3.58
C GLY A 144 5.11 -17.02 -3.40
N PHE A 145 4.45 -16.88 -2.23
CA PHE A 145 3.61 -15.70 -1.96
C PHE A 145 4.40 -14.39 -1.89
N ARG A 146 5.64 -14.39 -1.36
CA ARG A 146 6.48 -13.17 -1.35
C ARG A 146 6.94 -12.81 -2.76
N LYS A 147 7.35 -13.79 -3.54
CA LYS A 147 7.73 -13.59 -4.95
C LYS A 147 6.56 -13.09 -5.79
N ALA A 148 5.37 -13.65 -5.57
CA ALA A 148 4.15 -13.20 -6.22
C ALA A 148 3.82 -11.76 -5.84
N LEU A 149 3.98 -11.38 -4.56
CA LEU A 149 3.72 -10.03 -4.08
C LEU A 149 4.64 -9.02 -4.76
N TYR A 150 5.96 -9.27 -4.74
CA TYR A 150 6.94 -8.45 -5.43
C TYR A 150 6.62 -8.31 -6.93
N THR A 151 6.25 -9.41 -7.57
CA THR A 151 5.91 -9.41 -9.00
C THR A 151 4.65 -8.60 -9.28
N CYS A 152 3.65 -8.61 -8.39
CA CYS A 152 2.47 -7.75 -8.49
C CYS A 152 2.83 -6.26 -8.38
N GLU A 153 3.78 -5.89 -7.52
CA GLU A 153 4.26 -4.50 -7.41
C GLU A 153 4.98 -4.04 -8.68
N VAL A 154 5.75 -4.92 -9.31
CA VAL A 154 6.37 -4.67 -10.62
C VAL A 154 5.29 -4.48 -11.70
N LEU A 155 4.32 -5.39 -11.79
CA LEU A 155 3.24 -5.29 -12.78
C LEU A 155 2.41 -4.02 -12.60
N ARG A 156 2.17 -3.59 -11.34
CA ARG A 156 1.43 -2.36 -11.04
C ARG A 156 2.02 -1.13 -11.71
N LYS A 157 3.33 -1.09 -11.96
CA LYS A 157 4.01 0.02 -12.67
C LYS A 157 3.61 0.13 -14.15
N PHE A 158 3.05 -0.94 -14.71
CA PHE A 158 2.55 -1.01 -16.09
C PHE A 158 1.02 -0.97 -16.18
N GLU A 159 0.34 -0.81 -15.05
CA GLU A 159 -1.12 -0.72 -14.97
C GLU A 159 -1.59 0.74 -14.89
N PRO A 160 -2.79 1.07 -15.41
CA PRO A 160 -3.78 0.17 -16.01
C PRO A 160 -3.51 -0.18 -17.48
N SER A 161 -3.56 -1.47 -17.82
CA SER A 161 -3.55 -1.99 -19.19
C SER A 161 -4.97 -2.12 -19.76
N ILE A 162 -5.09 -2.30 -21.08
CA ILE A 162 -6.39 -2.56 -21.72
C ILE A 162 -7.05 -3.82 -21.16
N VAL A 163 -6.26 -4.85 -20.84
CA VAL A 163 -6.75 -6.07 -20.20
C VAL A 163 -7.35 -5.77 -18.83
N SER A 164 -6.71 -4.93 -18.01
CA SER A 164 -7.24 -4.53 -16.71
C SER A 164 -8.48 -3.64 -16.82
N LEU A 165 -8.54 -2.78 -17.82
CA LEU A 165 -9.68 -1.88 -18.02
C LEU A 165 -10.92 -2.61 -18.54
N GLU A 166 -10.75 -3.62 -19.40
CA GLU A 166 -11.85 -4.24 -20.14
C GLU A 166 -12.18 -5.68 -19.75
N ILE A 167 -11.24 -6.40 -19.12
CA ILE A 167 -11.35 -7.85 -18.93
C ILE A 167 -11.24 -8.23 -17.45
N VAL A 168 -10.12 -7.96 -16.79
CA VAL A 168 -9.82 -8.54 -15.47
C VAL A 168 -10.00 -7.57 -14.30
N GLY A 169 -10.23 -6.29 -14.58
CA GLY A 169 -10.30 -5.25 -13.55
C GLY A 169 -8.93 -4.89 -12.98
N ASP A 170 -8.92 -4.21 -11.84
CA ASP A 170 -7.71 -3.81 -11.10
C ASP A 170 -7.10 -5.02 -10.36
N TYR A 171 -6.68 -6.03 -11.12
CA TYR A 171 -6.23 -7.31 -10.60
C TYR A 171 -4.98 -7.18 -9.73
N THR A 172 -4.09 -6.22 -10.02
CA THR A 172 -2.88 -6.00 -9.23
C THR A 172 -3.22 -5.55 -7.81
N THR A 173 -4.17 -4.63 -7.64
CA THR A 173 -4.63 -4.22 -6.30
C THR A 173 -5.31 -5.37 -5.56
N TYR A 174 -6.19 -6.13 -6.22
CA TYR A 174 -6.80 -7.31 -5.62
C TYR A 174 -5.74 -8.34 -5.18
N ASN A 175 -4.78 -8.63 -6.04
CA ASN A 175 -3.71 -9.60 -5.76
C ASN A 175 -2.81 -9.13 -4.62
N ILE A 176 -2.39 -7.86 -4.60
CA ILE A 176 -1.61 -7.29 -3.49
C ILE A 176 -2.38 -7.47 -2.18
N ASN A 177 -3.65 -7.06 -2.13
CA ASN A 177 -4.45 -7.21 -0.92
C ASN A 177 -4.59 -8.68 -0.48
N TRP A 178 -4.87 -9.59 -1.43
CA TRP A 178 -5.00 -11.02 -1.15
C TRP A 178 -3.69 -11.59 -0.60
N LEU A 179 -2.55 -11.26 -1.21
CA LEU A 179 -1.23 -11.75 -0.81
C LEU A 179 -0.83 -11.19 0.56
N VAL A 180 -1.09 -9.91 0.84
CA VAL A 180 -0.88 -9.30 2.16
C VAL A 180 -1.71 -10.04 3.22
N ARG A 181 -3.02 -10.26 2.98
CA ARG A 181 -3.88 -11.04 3.89
C ARG A 181 -3.36 -12.46 4.09
N LYS A 182 -2.91 -13.10 3.02
CA LYS A 182 -2.36 -14.47 3.07
C LYS A 182 -1.08 -14.52 3.90
N LEU A 183 -0.13 -13.64 3.64
CA LEU A 183 1.14 -13.56 4.39
C LEU A 183 0.90 -13.22 5.86
N ASN A 184 -0.03 -12.31 6.16
CA ASN A 184 -0.48 -12.01 7.53
C ASN A 184 -1.03 -13.25 8.22
N SER A 185 -1.93 -14.00 7.58
CA SER A 185 -2.54 -15.22 8.14
C SER A 185 -1.49 -16.32 8.43
N LEU A 186 -0.42 -16.37 7.62
CA LEU A 186 0.71 -17.28 7.80
C LEU A 186 1.76 -16.74 8.78
N LYS A 187 1.58 -15.51 9.29
CA LYS A 187 2.53 -14.79 10.17
C LYS A 187 3.93 -14.70 9.57
N LEU A 188 3.99 -14.54 8.24
CA LEU A 188 5.24 -14.37 7.53
C LEU A 188 5.61 -12.89 7.48
N GLU A 189 6.88 -12.59 7.69
CA GLU A 189 7.40 -11.23 7.49
C GLU A 189 7.53 -10.92 6.00
N PHE A 190 7.18 -9.69 5.62
CA PHE A 190 7.29 -9.11 4.28
C PHE A 190 7.21 -7.58 4.39
N SER A 191 7.56 -6.89 3.31
CA SER A 191 7.43 -5.44 3.14
C SER A 191 6.91 -5.15 1.74
N LEU A 192 6.29 -4.00 1.56
CA LEU A 192 5.93 -3.44 0.26
C LEU A 192 6.94 -2.35 -0.14
N GLU A 193 7.04 -2.05 -1.43
CA GLU A 193 7.75 -0.87 -1.90
C GLU A 193 7.03 0.41 -1.45
N ASP A 194 7.77 1.47 -1.15
CA ASP A 194 7.20 2.74 -0.69
C ASP A 194 6.08 3.29 -1.60
N PRO A 195 6.20 3.27 -2.94
CA PRO A 195 5.11 3.71 -3.83
C PRO A 195 3.85 2.85 -3.73
N THR A 196 3.97 1.58 -3.33
CA THR A 196 2.82 0.70 -3.11
C THR A 196 2.15 1.04 -1.77
N VAL A 197 2.93 1.33 -0.72
CA VAL A 197 2.38 1.80 0.56
C VAL A 197 1.62 3.12 0.37
N GLU A 198 2.22 4.09 -0.32
CA GLU A 198 1.56 5.36 -0.67
C GLU A 198 0.26 5.12 -1.44
N PHE A 199 0.29 4.25 -2.45
CA PHE A 199 -0.89 3.89 -3.23
C PHE A 199 -2.02 3.34 -2.35
N LEU A 200 -1.72 2.41 -1.43
CA LEU A 200 -2.72 1.87 -0.49
C LEU A 200 -3.26 2.94 0.47
N MET A 201 -2.41 3.88 0.91
CA MET A 201 -2.84 5.01 1.74
C MET A 201 -3.82 5.93 0.99
N ILE A 202 -3.51 6.26 -0.27
CA ILE A 202 -4.41 7.07 -1.13
C ILE A 202 -5.74 6.35 -1.32
N ARG A 203 -5.72 5.05 -1.57
CA ARG A 203 -6.92 4.22 -1.70
C ARG A 203 -7.78 4.26 -0.44
N TYR A 204 -7.18 4.14 0.74
CA TYR A 204 -7.92 4.27 2.00
C TYR A 204 -8.54 5.66 2.14
N ARG A 205 -7.79 6.74 1.87
CA ARG A 205 -8.32 8.11 1.93
C ARG A 205 -9.54 8.31 1.02
N GLN A 206 -9.45 7.82 -0.22
CA GLN A 206 -10.56 7.88 -1.17
C GLN A 206 -11.78 7.09 -0.68
N GLN A 207 -11.57 5.92 -0.08
CA GLN A 207 -12.66 5.11 0.46
C GLN A 207 -13.32 5.79 1.66
N ALA A 208 -12.54 6.33 2.59
CA ALA A 208 -13.04 7.07 3.74
C ALA A 208 -13.84 8.31 3.31
N GLU A 209 -13.36 9.05 2.32
CA GLU A 209 -14.07 10.20 1.74
C GLU A 209 -15.43 9.79 1.16
N ARG A 210 -15.47 8.71 0.36
CA ARG A 210 -16.73 8.19 -0.20
C ARG A 210 -17.72 7.72 0.86
N ALA A 211 -17.22 7.12 1.94
CA ALA A 211 -18.04 6.62 3.05
C ALA A 211 -18.42 7.73 4.05
N GLY A 212 -17.84 8.93 3.94
CA GLY A 212 -18.01 10.00 4.94
C GLY A 212 -17.36 9.68 6.29
N GLU A 213 -16.36 8.80 6.31
CA GLU A 213 -15.64 8.38 7.50
C GLU A 213 -14.55 9.38 7.88
N VAL A 214 -14.35 9.57 9.18
CA VAL A 214 -13.26 10.39 9.70
C VAL A 214 -12.01 9.52 9.83
N ILE A 215 -10.96 9.89 9.12
CA ILE A 215 -9.67 9.22 9.22
C ILE A 215 -9.10 9.41 10.63
N PRO A 216 -8.65 8.34 11.32
CA PRO A 216 -8.06 8.46 12.64
C PRO A 216 -6.81 9.35 12.65
N GLU A 217 -6.70 10.23 13.64
CA GLU A 217 -5.55 11.13 13.80
C GLU A 217 -4.20 10.38 13.83
N ARG A 218 -4.16 9.20 14.45
CA ARG A 218 -2.98 8.32 14.44
C ARG A 218 -2.55 7.94 13.03
N PHE A 219 -3.50 7.61 12.16
CA PHE A 219 -3.20 7.26 10.77
C PHE A 219 -2.62 8.48 10.06
N GLU A 220 -3.25 9.65 10.19
CA GLU A 220 -2.76 10.89 9.57
C GLU A 220 -1.32 11.19 9.98
N ILE A 221 -1.02 11.18 11.29
CA ILE A 221 0.33 11.47 11.81
C ILE A 221 1.36 10.48 11.25
N LEU A 222 1.11 9.17 11.37
CA LEU A 222 2.09 8.16 10.94
C LEU A 222 2.24 8.12 9.42
N SER A 223 1.16 8.33 8.68
CA SER A 223 1.15 8.41 7.22
C SER A 223 1.97 9.59 6.71
N GLN A 224 1.88 10.74 7.39
CA GLN A 224 2.67 11.93 7.05
C GLN A 224 4.16 11.70 7.31
N ILE A 225 4.51 11.12 8.47
CA ILE A 225 5.91 10.80 8.80
C ILE A 225 6.48 9.83 7.76
N PHE A 226 5.72 8.79 7.40
CA PHE A 226 6.11 7.84 6.36
C PHE A 226 6.39 8.53 5.02
N LEU A 227 5.46 9.36 4.53
CA LEU A 227 5.62 10.05 3.25
C LEU A 227 6.85 10.97 3.22
N GLU A 228 7.14 11.67 4.32
CA GLU A 228 8.32 12.53 4.44
C GLU A 228 9.63 11.74 4.43
N GLN A 229 9.62 10.50 4.91
CA GLN A 229 10.78 9.60 4.94
C GLN A 229 11.00 8.89 3.61
N ALA A 230 9.93 8.39 3.00
CA ALA A 230 9.95 7.62 1.75
C ALA A 230 10.18 8.51 0.52
N PHE A 231 9.64 9.73 0.52
CA PHE A 231 9.70 10.64 -0.63
C PHE A 231 10.29 12.00 -0.21
N PRO A 232 11.58 12.05 0.15
CA PRO A 232 12.21 13.31 0.51
C PRO A 232 12.28 14.21 -0.74
N MET A 233 11.60 15.36 -0.71
CA MET A 233 11.81 16.37 -1.78
C MET A 233 13.28 16.79 -1.82
N SER A 234 13.82 16.91 -3.03
CA SER A 234 15.19 17.40 -3.22
C SER A 234 15.33 18.83 -2.72
N ASP A 235 16.56 19.24 -2.38
CA ASP A 235 16.83 20.61 -1.95
C ASP A 235 16.50 21.63 -3.07
N ASP A 236 16.60 21.22 -4.34
CA ASP A 236 16.27 22.02 -5.51
C ASP A 236 14.74 22.22 -5.65
N ASP A 237 13.94 21.16 -5.50
CA ASP A 237 12.46 21.27 -5.51
C ASP A 237 11.95 22.19 -4.39
N TYR A 238 12.66 22.21 -3.25
CA TYR A 238 12.34 23.08 -2.13
C TYR A 238 12.73 24.54 -2.40
N ALA A 239 13.86 24.77 -3.08
CA ALA A 239 14.30 26.10 -3.48
C ALA A 239 13.31 26.74 -4.48
N ASP A 240 12.84 25.97 -5.45
CA ASP A 240 11.85 26.41 -6.45
C ASP A 240 10.48 26.72 -5.81
N LEU A 241 10.06 25.94 -4.80
CA LEU A 241 8.83 26.21 -4.05
C LEU A 241 8.91 27.46 -3.15
N MET A 242 10.11 27.81 -2.69
CA MET A 242 10.34 28.96 -1.79
C MET A 242 10.65 30.25 -2.56
N ASN A 243 11.01 30.15 -3.84
CA ASN A 243 11.10 31.25 -4.80
C ASN A 243 10.21 30.98 -6.02
N PRO A 244 8.87 31.00 -5.87
CA PRO A 244 8.01 31.06 -7.04
C PRO A 244 8.21 32.43 -7.69
N ASP A 245 8.74 32.45 -8.91
CA ASP A 245 8.73 33.65 -9.77
C ASP A 245 7.32 34.24 -9.91
#